data_AF-A0A6G3XJT1-F1
#
_entry.id   AF-A0A6G3XJT1-F1
#
_cell.length_a   1.000
_cell.length_b   1.000
_cell.length_c   1.000
_cell.angle_alpha   90.00
_cell.angle_beta   90.00
_cell.angle_gamma   90.00
#
_symmetry.space_group_name_H-M   'P 1'
#
loop_
_entity.id
_entity.type
_entity.pdbx_description
1 polymer ?
#
loop_
_entity_poly.entity_id
_entity_poly.type
_entity_poly.pdbx_seq_one_letter_code
_entity_poly.pdbx_strand_id
1 'polypeptide(L)'
;GLDISIKSPVEATAFSLERIRRGEDTISVTGNVLRDYLTDLFPILELGTSAKMLSVVPLMNGGGLFETGAGGSAPKHVQQLVKENYLRWDSLGEFLALAVSFEHLATTTDNARAQVLADTLDRATGTFLNEDKSPSRRLGGIDNRGSH
;
A
#
# COMPACT_ATOMS: atom_id res chain seq x y z
N GLY A 1 -11.70 26.02 0.77
CA GLY A 1 -10.91 26.22 2.01
C GLY A 1 -10.60 24.87 2.61
N LEU A 2 -9.48 24.72 3.31
CA LEU A 2 -9.11 23.47 4.01
C LEU A 2 -9.80 23.41 5.38
N ASP A 3 -10.22 22.22 5.81
CA ASP A 3 -10.68 21.95 7.18
C ASP A 3 -9.55 21.26 7.96
N ILE A 4 -8.98 21.97 8.93
CA ILE A 4 -7.84 21.51 9.74
C ILE A 4 -8.16 21.78 11.20
N SER A 5 -8.12 20.73 12.02
CA SER A 5 -8.35 20.84 13.46
C SER A 5 -7.33 20.01 14.25
N ILE A 6 -7.02 20.46 15.46
CA ILE A 6 -6.14 19.77 16.41
C ILE A 6 -7.04 19.15 17.49
N LYS A 7 -6.88 17.84 17.71
CA LYS A 7 -7.66 17.05 18.67
C LYS A 7 -6.72 16.15 19.46
N SER A 8 -7.11 15.79 20.68
CA SER A 8 -6.40 14.72 21.39
C SER A 8 -6.53 13.39 20.63
N PRO A 9 -5.62 12.41 20.80
CA PRO A 9 -5.71 11.13 20.09
C PRO A 9 -7.06 10.43 20.23
N VAL A 10 -7.67 10.52 21.41
CA VAL A 10 -8.98 9.90 21.69
C VAL A 10 -10.09 10.60 20.89
N GLU A 11 -10.15 11.94 20.92
CA GLU A 11 -11.15 12.71 20.18
C GLU A 11 -10.95 12.60 18.66
N ALA A 12 -9.70 12.60 18.19
CA ALA A 12 -9.36 12.41 16.79
C ALA A 12 -9.83 11.03 16.30
N THR A 13 -9.59 9.98 17.10
CA THR A 13 -10.02 8.61 16.76
C THR A 13 -11.55 8.52 16.70
N ALA A 14 -12.26 9.07 17.69
CA ALA A 14 -13.72 9.07 17.70
C ALA A 14 -14.31 9.82 16.49
N PHE A 15 -13.75 10.99 16.18
CA PHE A 15 -14.15 11.79 15.01
C PHE A 15 -13.94 11.04 13.69
N SER A 16 -12.76 10.43 13.49
CA SER A 16 -12.46 9.66 12.27
C SER A 16 -13.36 8.43 12.16
N LEU A 17 -13.65 7.74 13.26
CA LEU A 17 -14.55 6.57 13.27
C LEU A 17 -16.01 6.93 12.99
N GLU A 18 -16.47 8.11 13.40
CA GLU A 18 -17.80 8.59 13.05
C GLU A 18 -17.91 8.85 11.54
N ARG A 19 -16.89 9.50 10.97
CA ARG A 19 -16.81 9.83 9.54
C ARG A 19 -16.70 8.59 8.65
N ILE A 20 -15.80 7.66 8.97
CA ILE A 20 -15.60 6.44 8.17
C ILE A 20 -16.88 5.59 8.10
N ARG A 21 -17.70 5.57 9.17
CA ARG A 21 -19.01 4.89 9.17
C ARG A 21 -20.04 5.54 8.27
N ARG A 22 -19.86 6.82 7.92
CA ARG A 22 -20.67 7.55 6.93
C ARG A 22 -20.07 7.47 5.51
N GLY A 23 -18.96 6.75 5.32
CA GLY A 23 -18.23 6.71 4.05
C GLY A 23 -17.45 7.99 3.76
N GLU A 24 -17.06 8.74 4.79
CA GLU A 24 -16.29 9.97 4.68
C GLU A 24 -14.83 9.77 5.11
N ASP A 25 -13.90 10.39 4.38
CA ASP A 25 -12.46 10.26 4.62
C ASP A 25 -11.92 11.26 5.65
N THR A 26 -10.87 10.89 6.37
CA THR A 26 -10.16 11.78 7.31
C THR A 26 -8.67 11.51 7.29
N ILE A 27 -7.85 12.55 7.06
CA ILE A 27 -6.39 12.44 7.14
C ILE A 27 -5.94 12.53 8.60
N SER A 28 -5.19 11.53 9.09
CA SER A 28 -4.53 11.59 10.40
C SER A 28 -3.09 12.11 10.27
N VAL A 29 -2.78 13.24 10.90
CA VAL A 29 -1.40 13.76 11.02
C VAL A 29 -0.91 13.47 12.43
N THR A 30 0.07 12.58 12.58
CA THR A 30 0.47 12.03 13.88
C THR A 30 1.99 11.95 14.05
N GLY A 31 2.44 11.64 15.28
CA GLY A 31 3.85 11.34 15.57
C GLY A 31 4.23 9.90 15.22
N ASN A 32 5.53 9.56 15.35
CA ASN A 32 6.10 8.31 14.83
C ASN A 32 5.41 7.01 15.31
N VAL A 33 5.08 6.92 16.60
CA VAL A 33 4.41 5.71 17.16
C VAL A 33 2.98 5.57 16.64
N LEU A 34 2.23 6.67 16.59
CA LEU A 34 0.85 6.63 16.10
C LEU A 34 0.81 6.42 14.58
N ARG A 35 1.81 6.88 13.83
CA ARG A 35 1.95 6.53 12.41
C ARG A 35 1.93 5.01 12.27
N ASP A 36 2.83 4.32 12.94
CA ASP A 36 2.96 2.86 12.88
C ASP A 36 1.64 2.14 13.22
N TYR A 37 1.00 2.55 14.32
CA TYR A 37 -0.26 1.92 14.77
C TYR A 37 -1.43 2.16 13.81
N LEU A 38 -1.58 3.39 13.31
CA LEU A 38 -2.73 3.76 12.49
C LEU A 38 -2.60 3.23 11.06
N THR A 39 -1.38 3.13 10.52
CA THR A 39 -1.13 2.52 9.20
C THR A 39 -1.29 1.01 9.20
N ASP A 40 -1.35 0.37 10.37
CA ASP A 40 -1.73 -1.04 10.49
C ASP A 40 -3.23 -1.18 10.76
N LEU A 41 -3.76 -0.43 11.73
CA LEU A 41 -5.15 -0.52 12.19
C LEU A 41 -6.19 -0.28 11.08
N PHE A 42 -6.14 0.86 10.42
CA PHE A 42 -7.18 1.25 9.45
C PHE A 42 -7.13 0.41 8.17
N PRO A 43 -5.95 0.18 7.55
CA PRO A 43 -5.86 -0.71 6.40
C PRO A 43 -6.30 -2.15 6.66
N ILE A 44 -6.05 -2.70 7.84
CA ILE A 44 -6.58 -4.02 8.21
C ILE A 44 -8.11 -4.02 8.25
N LEU A 45 -8.73 -2.96 8.78
CA LEU A 45 -10.19 -2.85 8.86
C LEU A 45 -10.83 -2.61 7.48
N GLU A 46 -10.17 -1.84 6.61
CA GLU A 46 -10.68 -1.45 5.30
C GLU A 46 -10.42 -2.50 4.21
N LEU A 47 -9.22 -3.09 4.20
CA LEU A 47 -8.71 -3.93 3.11
C LEU A 47 -8.46 -5.39 3.55
N GLY A 48 -8.61 -5.69 4.84
CA GLY A 48 -8.27 -7.00 5.42
C GLY A 48 -6.76 -7.26 5.56
N THR A 49 -5.91 -6.27 5.21
CA THR A 49 -4.45 -6.34 5.31
C THR A 49 -3.83 -4.95 5.21
N SER A 50 -2.70 -4.71 5.89
CA SER A 50 -1.88 -3.51 5.75
C SER A 50 -0.80 -3.57 4.66
N ALA A 51 -0.70 -4.71 3.96
CA ALA A 51 0.27 -4.89 2.87
C ALA A 51 -0.14 -4.19 1.57
N LYS A 52 -1.41 -3.80 1.42
CA LYS A 52 -1.99 -3.19 0.21
C LYS A 52 -2.07 -1.67 0.31
N MET A 53 -0.97 -1.04 0.72
CA MET A 53 -0.89 0.40 0.98
C MET A 53 0.25 1.04 0.23
N LEU A 54 0.08 2.29 -0.17
CA LEU A 54 1.16 3.17 -0.60
C LEU A 54 1.86 3.75 0.65
N SER A 55 3.18 3.58 0.75
CA SER A 55 4.01 4.20 1.77
C SER A 55 5.12 5.00 1.10
N VAL A 56 4.93 6.31 1.02
CA VAL A 56 5.83 7.25 0.33
C VAL A 56 6.53 8.13 1.35
N VAL A 57 7.86 8.18 1.27
CA VAL A 57 8.72 8.97 2.14
C VAL A 57 9.50 9.97 1.27
N PRO A 58 9.03 11.23 1.18
CA PRO A 58 9.81 12.31 0.57
C PRO A 58 11.06 12.56 1.40
N LEU A 59 12.24 12.30 0.82
CA LEU A 59 13.51 12.50 1.52
C LEU A 59 13.82 13.99 1.60
N MET A 60 14.35 14.44 2.74
CA MET A 60 14.67 15.86 2.97
C MET A 60 15.63 16.45 1.93
N ASN A 61 16.48 15.62 1.33
CA ASN A 61 17.42 16.02 0.27
C ASN A 61 16.81 16.00 -1.14
N GLY A 62 15.48 15.93 -1.27
CA GLY A 62 14.78 16.01 -2.55
C GLY A 62 14.60 14.68 -3.29
N GLY A 63 15.08 13.56 -2.73
CA GLY A 63 14.81 12.22 -3.27
C GLY A 63 13.48 11.63 -2.78
N GLY A 64 13.14 10.44 -3.27
CA GLY A 64 11.98 9.67 -2.83
C GLY A 64 12.36 8.26 -2.37
N LEU A 65 11.78 7.82 -1.25
CA LEU A 65 11.79 6.43 -0.79
C LEU A 65 10.36 5.90 -0.82
N PHE A 66 10.16 4.72 -1.41
CA PHE A 66 8.85 4.11 -1.63
C PHE A 66 8.85 2.72 -1.00
N GLU A 67 8.23 2.60 0.16
CA GLU A 67 8.10 1.30 0.84
C GLU A 67 6.93 0.52 0.21
N THR A 68 7.12 -0.80 0.06
CA THR A 68 6.19 -1.68 -0.67
C THR A 68 4.99 -2.14 0.18
N GLY A 69 4.71 -1.45 1.28
CA GLY A 69 3.65 -1.75 2.24
C GLY A 69 4.09 -1.45 3.68
N ALA A 70 3.16 -1.56 4.64
CA ALA A 70 3.42 -1.31 6.06
C ALA A 70 3.63 -2.60 6.88
N GLY A 71 3.55 -3.76 6.25
CA GLY A 71 3.62 -5.07 6.91
C GLY A 71 5.05 -5.62 7.11
N GLY A 72 5.16 -6.69 7.89
CA GLY A 72 6.43 -7.42 8.07
C GLY A 72 6.72 -8.46 6.98
N SER A 73 7.82 -9.20 7.13
CA SER A 73 8.32 -10.18 6.14
C SER A 73 7.59 -11.52 6.07
N ALA A 74 6.45 -11.67 6.77
CA ALA A 74 5.57 -12.83 6.74
C ALA A 74 6.26 -14.22 6.79
N PRO A 75 6.93 -14.61 7.91
CA PRO A 75 7.72 -15.85 8.00
C PRO A 75 6.92 -17.14 7.73
N LYS A 76 5.60 -17.12 7.96
CA LYS A 76 4.70 -18.25 7.65
C LYS A 76 4.53 -18.50 6.15
N HIS A 77 4.87 -17.55 5.28
CA HIS A 77 4.85 -17.73 3.82
C HIS A 77 6.03 -18.58 3.37
N VAL A 78 7.23 -18.33 3.91
CA VAL A 78 8.43 -19.13 3.65
C VAL A 78 8.24 -20.58 4.09
N GLN A 79 7.61 -20.79 5.24
CA GLN A 79 7.31 -22.15 5.71
C GLN A 79 6.41 -22.93 4.73
N GLN A 80 5.44 -22.26 4.09
CA GLN A 80 4.61 -22.89 3.07
C GLN A 80 5.40 -23.13 1.79
N LEU A 81 6.19 -22.17 1.34
CA LEU A 81 7.02 -22.30 0.15
C LEU A 81 7.97 -23.50 0.25
N VAL A 82 8.63 -23.69 1.39
CA VAL A 82 9.57 -24.81 1.58
C VAL A 82 8.84 -26.17 1.61
N LYS A 83 7.64 -26.22 2.20
CA LYS A 83 6.89 -27.49 2.36
C LYS A 83 6.09 -27.88 1.13
N GLU A 84 5.52 -26.90 0.43
CA GLU A 84 4.47 -27.10 -0.56
C GLU A 84 4.80 -26.43 -1.91
N ASN A 85 5.97 -25.78 -2.03
CA ASN A 85 6.38 -24.98 -3.19
C ASN A 85 5.29 -23.98 -3.62
N TYR A 86 4.67 -23.30 -2.66
CA TYR A 86 3.59 -22.35 -2.89
C TYR A 86 3.80 -21.07 -2.08
N LEU A 87 3.86 -19.93 -2.76
CA LEU A 87 4.09 -18.63 -2.13
C LEU A 87 2.83 -17.76 -2.19
N ARG A 88 2.14 -17.61 -1.06
CA ARG A 88 0.95 -16.74 -0.93
C ARG A 88 1.26 -15.28 -0.57
N TRP A 89 2.48 -14.81 -0.85
CA TRP A 89 2.86 -13.40 -0.69
C TRP A 89 2.19 -12.58 -1.80
N ASP A 90 1.53 -11.48 -1.44
CA ASP A 90 0.89 -10.58 -2.41
C ASP A 90 1.84 -9.40 -2.69
N SER A 91 2.32 -9.31 -3.94
CA SER A 91 3.27 -8.28 -4.38
C SER A 91 2.60 -6.96 -4.81
N LEU A 92 1.29 -6.79 -4.56
CA LEU A 92 0.57 -5.56 -4.96
C LEU A 92 1.28 -4.27 -4.52
N GLY A 93 1.78 -4.22 -3.28
CA GLY A 93 2.48 -3.05 -2.78
C GLY A 93 3.82 -2.77 -3.49
N GLU A 94 4.46 -3.80 -4.07
CA GLU A 94 5.65 -3.64 -4.90
C GLU A 94 5.29 -2.98 -6.25
N PHE A 95 4.17 -3.38 -6.86
CA PHE A 95 3.68 -2.78 -8.10
C PHE A 95 3.30 -1.31 -7.90
N LEU A 96 2.60 -1.01 -6.82
CA LEU A 96 2.20 0.35 -6.43
C LEU A 96 3.43 1.23 -6.17
N ALA A 97 4.39 0.75 -5.38
CA ALA A 97 5.62 1.51 -5.10
C ALA A 97 6.45 1.75 -6.38
N LEU A 98 6.49 0.80 -7.31
CA LEU A 98 7.20 0.94 -8.57
C LEU A 98 6.55 1.97 -9.50
N ALA A 99 5.22 2.01 -9.57
CA ALA A 99 4.49 3.03 -10.34
C ALA A 99 4.79 4.44 -9.82
N VAL A 100 4.72 4.65 -8.50
CA VAL A 100 5.05 5.94 -7.87
C VAL A 100 6.54 6.27 -8.04
N SER A 101 7.43 5.28 -8.01
CA SER A 101 8.85 5.48 -8.27
C SER A 101 9.11 5.98 -9.71
N PHE A 102 8.41 5.43 -10.71
CA PHE A 102 8.49 5.91 -12.08
C PHE A 102 7.93 7.33 -12.22
N GLU A 103 6.82 7.65 -11.57
CA GLU A 103 6.24 9.01 -11.56
C GLU A 103 7.20 10.02 -10.92
N HIS A 104 7.82 9.67 -9.80
CA HIS A 104 8.83 10.51 -9.17
C HIS A 104 10.05 10.73 -10.08
N LEU A 105 10.53 9.69 -10.77
CA LEU A 105 11.61 9.82 -11.74
C LEU A 105 11.20 10.75 -12.90
N ALA A 106 9.99 10.59 -13.43
CA ALA A 106 9.47 11.40 -14.52
C ALA A 106 9.44 12.89 -14.15
N THR A 107 8.90 13.22 -12.98
CA THR A 107 8.74 14.61 -12.53
C THR A 107 10.06 15.26 -12.13
N THR A 108 10.97 14.53 -11.47
CA THR A 108 12.25 15.08 -11.00
C THR A 108 13.32 15.21 -12.08
N THR A 109 13.21 14.43 -13.17
CA THR A 109 14.22 14.41 -14.25
C THR A 109 13.67 14.80 -15.61
N ASP A 110 12.40 15.22 -15.70
CA ASP A 110 11.70 15.50 -16.96
C ASP A 110 11.73 14.31 -17.94
N ASN A 111 11.56 13.10 -17.39
CA ASN A 111 11.66 11.86 -18.15
C ASN A 111 10.27 11.36 -18.60
N ALA A 112 9.85 11.80 -19.79
CA ALA A 112 8.58 11.40 -20.39
C ALA A 112 8.40 9.88 -20.55
N ARG A 113 9.49 9.10 -20.72
CA ARG A 113 9.40 7.63 -20.81
C ARG A 113 9.04 7.00 -19.47
N ALA A 114 9.57 7.55 -18.38
CA ALA A 114 9.23 7.10 -17.03
C ALA A 114 7.74 7.36 -16.73
N GLN A 115 7.18 8.48 -17.19
CA GLN A 115 5.73 8.74 -17.05
C GLN A 115 4.89 7.67 -17.76
N VAL A 116 5.26 7.31 -19.00
CA VAL A 116 4.55 6.23 -19.73
C VAL A 116 4.60 4.91 -18.98
N LEU A 117 5.74 4.58 -18.34
CA LEU A 117 5.85 3.37 -17.51
C LEU A 117 4.97 3.45 -16.26
N ALA A 118 4.92 4.60 -15.58
CA ALA A 118 4.03 4.80 -14.44
C ALA A 118 2.55 4.60 -14.82
N ASP A 119 2.09 5.29 -15.87
CA ASP A 119 0.69 5.25 -16.33
C ASP A 119 0.27 3.87 -16.84
N THR A 120 1.20 3.13 -17.47
CA THR A 120 0.93 1.78 -17.95
C THR A 120 0.91 0.76 -16.81
N LEU A 121 1.79 0.90 -15.82
CA LEU A 121 1.84 0.03 -14.65
C LEU A 121 0.65 0.26 -13.71
N ASP A 122 0.21 1.50 -13.53
CA ASP A 122 -1.00 1.82 -12.76
C ASP A 122 -2.24 1.15 -13.38
N ARG A 123 -2.43 1.30 -14.70
CA ARG A 123 -3.50 0.61 -15.44
C ARG A 123 -3.40 -0.91 -15.37
N ALA A 124 -2.18 -1.46 -15.45
CA ALA A 124 -1.95 -2.89 -15.32
C ALA A 124 -2.34 -3.39 -13.92
N THR A 125 -1.99 -2.64 -12.87
CA THR A 125 -2.35 -2.93 -11.48
C THR A 125 -3.87 -2.86 -11.27
N GLY A 126 -4.55 -1.87 -11.86
CA GLY A 126 -6.01 -1.80 -11.84
C GLY A 126 -6.67 -2.99 -12.54
N THR A 127 -6.13 -3.42 -13.69
CA THR A 127 -6.61 -4.61 -14.41
C THR A 127 -6.39 -5.89 -13.59
N PHE A 128 -5.21 -6.03 -12.99
CA PHE A 128 -4.84 -7.13 -12.10
C PHE A 128 -5.84 -7.30 -10.93
N LEU A 129 -6.27 -6.18 -10.33
CA LEU A 129 -7.28 -6.18 -9.26
C LEU A 129 -8.68 -6.53 -9.80
N ASN A 130 -9.08 -5.96 -10.93
CA ASN A 130 -10.38 -6.22 -11.55
C ASN A 130 -10.55 -7.69 -12.00
N GLU A 131 -9.46 -8.33 -12.41
CA GLU A 131 -9.46 -9.73 -12.85
C GLU A 131 -9.14 -10.74 -11.72
N ASP A 132 -9.07 -10.28 -10.46
CA ASP A 132 -8.78 -11.09 -9.27
C ASP A 132 -7.54 -12.00 -9.45
N LYS A 133 -6.45 -11.42 -9.94
CA LYS A 133 -5.18 -12.13 -10.20
C LYS A 133 -4.24 -12.16 -9.00
N SER A 134 -4.70 -11.74 -7.82
CA SER A 134 -3.95 -11.84 -6.57
C SER A 134 -3.67 -13.30 -6.19
N PRO A 135 -2.53 -13.56 -5.49
CA PRO A 135 -2.21 -14.90 -5.02
C PRO A 135 -3.29 -15.50 -4.11
N SER A 136 -3.77 -16.68 -4.47
CA SER A 136 -4.71 -17.44 -3.67
C SER A 136 -4.02 -17.98 -2.41
N ARG A 137 -4.79 -18.26 -1.35
CA ARG A 137 -4.26 -18.86 -0.11
C ARG A 137 -4.22 -20.39 -0.12
N ARG A 138 -4.81 -21.03 -1.14
CA ARG A 138 -4.99 -22.49 -1.23
C ARG A 138 -4.13 -23.08 -2.34
N LEU A 139 -3.58 -24.27 -2.11
CA LEU A 139 -2.86 -25.01 -3.14
C LEU A 139 -3.76 -25.26 -4.35
N GLY A 140 -3.15 -25.21 -5.55
CA GLY A 140 -3.85 -25.38 -6.83
C GLY A 140 -4.39 -24.08 -7.44
N GLY A 141 -4.32 -22.95 -6.73
CA GLY A 141 -4.58 -21.63 -7.30
C GLY A 141 -3.32 -20.95 -7.85
N ILE A 142 -3.50 -19.72 -8.33
CA ILE A 142 -2.38 -18.81 -8.69
C ILE A 142 -1.66 -18.42 -7.40
N ASP A 143 -0.33 -18.56 -7.37
CA ASP A 143 0.51 -18.08 -6.29
C ASP A 143 1.26 -16.80 -6.72
N ASN A 144 2.16 -16.29 -5.87
CA ASN A 144 2.93 -15.07 -6.16
C ASN A 144 3.56 -15.05 -7.55
N ARG A 145 4.09 -16.18 -8.04
CA ARG A 145 4.77 -16.23 -9.34
C ARG A 145 3.80 -16.10 -10.51
N GLY A 146 2.58 -16.59 -10.38
CA GLY A 146 1.55 -16.41 -11.41
C GLY A 146 0.89 -15.03 -11.37
N SER A 147 1.15 -14.24 -10.32
CA SER A 147 0.72 -12.84 -10.24
C SER A 147 1.69 -11.86 -10.93
N HIS A 148 2.92 -12.29 -11.24
CA HIS A 148 3.94 -11.52 -11.97
C HIS A 148 3.89 -11.82 -13.47
#